data_AF-A0A821D528-F1
#
_entry.id   AF-A0A821D528-F1
#
_cell.length_a   1.000
_cell.length_b   1.000
_cell.length_c   1.000
_cell.angle_alpha   90.00
_cell.angle_beta   90.00
_cell.angle_gamma   90.00
#
_symmetry.space_group_name_H-M   'P 1'
#
loop_
_entity.id
_entity.type
_entity.pdbx_description
1 polymer ?
#
loop_
_entity_poly.entity_id
_entity_poly.type
_entity_poly.pdbx_seq_one_letter_code
_entity_poly.pdbx_strand_id
1 'polypeptide(L)' 'RWPPNSSDLCPFDYSLWNELAKLVNWKKITIKELLIQEIKHSVKKIEKEKFLNSVNDFTKRLRIIKETGGEYVR' A
#
# COMPACT_ATOMS: atom_id res chain seq x y z
N ARG A 1 18.87 2.69 7.92
CA ARG A 1 17.81 3.49 8.57
C ARG A 1 16.78 3.86 7.49
N TRP A 2 15.48 3.84 7.79
CA TRP A 2 14.47 4.30 6.82
C TRP A 2 14.55 5.83 6.69
N PRO A 3 14.60 6.39 5.48
CA PRO A 3 14.63 7.83 5.29
C PRO A 3 13.30 8.47 5.76
N PRO A 4 13.35 9.65 6.40
CA PRO A 4 12.14 10.37 6.80
C PRO A 4 11.34 10.79 5.57
N ASN A 5 10.02 10.87 5.71
CA ASN A 5 9.08 11.30 4.66
C ASN A 5 9.10 10.47 3.37
N SER A 6 9.58 9.22 3.41
CA SER A 6 9.65 8.33 2.23
C SER A 6 8.54 7.27 2.22
N SER A 7 7.29 7.73 2.07
CA SER A 7 6.14 6.83 1.85
C SER A 7 6.20 6.16 0.48
N ASP A 8 6.86 6.78 -0.49
CA ASP A 8 7.14 6.25 -1.82
C ASP A 8 8.09 5.04 -1.82
N LEU A 9 8.74 4.76 -0.69
CA LEU A 9 9.51 3.54 -0.43
C LEU A 9 8.73 2.48 0.33
N CYS A 10 7.59 2.80 0.95
CA CYS A 10 6.86 1.86 1.79
C CYS A 10 5.83 1.08 0.95
N PRO A 11 5.97 -0.26 0.79
CA PRO A 11 5.05 -1.04 -0.05
C PRO A 11 3.59 -0.96 0.36
N PHE A 12 3.32 -0.74 1.64
CA PHE A 12 1.97 -0.49 2.11
C PHE A 12 1.43 0.84 1.58
N ASP A 13 2.22 1.91 1.66
CA ASP A 13 1.78 3.26 1.31
C ASP A 13 1.63 3.46 -0.20
N TYR A 14 2.60 3.01 -1.00
CA TYR A 14 2.50 3.19 -2.46
C TYR A 14 1.64 2.14 -3.16
N SER A 15 1.21 1.06 -2.48
CA SER A 15 0.47 -0.04 -3.11
C SER A 15 -0.71 -0.55 -2.29
N LEU A 16 -0.45 -1.23 -1.17
CA LEU A 16 -1.46 -2.08 -0.53
C LEU A 16 -2.62 -1.29 0.10
N TRP A 17 -2.37 -0.10 0.64
CA TRP A 17 -3.45 0.75 1.18
C TRP A 17 -4.45 1.16 0.11
N ASN A 18 -3.97 1.52 -1.08
CA ASN A 18 -4.84 1.88 -2.21
C ASN A 18 -5.67 0.68 -2.67
N GLU A 19 -5.08 -0.52 -2.69
CA GLU A 19 -5.80 -1.75 -3.06
C GLU A 19 -6.88 -2.09 -2.03
N LEU A 20 -6.52 -2.06 -0.74
CA LEU A 20 -7.47 -2.29 0.34
C LEU A 20 -8.62 -1.28 0.30
N ALA A 21 -8.33 0.00 0.08
CA ALA A 21 -9.34 1.04 0.01
C ALA A 21 -10.35 0.84 -1.12
N LYS A 22 -9.94 0.24 -2.25
CA LYS A 22 -10.85 -0.14 -3.34
C LYS A 22 -11.74 -1.33 -2.99
N LEU A 23 -11.23 -2.26 -2.19
CA LEU A 23 -11.93 -3.50 -1.83
C LEU A 23 -12.87 -3.35 -0.64
N VAL A 24 -12.71 -2.31 0.18
CA VAL A 24 -13.60 -2.02 1.31
C VAL A 24 -14.95 -1.52 0.79
N ASN A 25 -16.05 -2.16 1.22
CA ASN A 25 -17.38 -1.64 0.96
C ASN A 25 -17.74 -0.52 1.94
N TRP A 26 -17.33 0.70 1.61
CA TRP A 26 -17.55 1.88 2.45
C TRP A 26 -19.02 2.17 2.76
N LYS A 27 -19.95 1.77 1.88
CA LYS A 27 -21.39 2.00 2.08
C LYS A 27 -21.97 1.18 3.24
N LYS A 28 -21.31 0.08 3.63
CA LYS A 28 -21.75 -0.78 4.73
C LYS A 28 -21.31 -0.25 6.09
N ILE A 29 -20.42 0.73 6.12
CA ILE A 29 -19.72 1.14 7.34
C ILE A 29 -20.49 2.29 7.98
N THR A 30 -21.20 1.98 9.07
CA THR A 30 -21.94 2.96 9.88
C THR A 30 -21.41 3.10 11.30
N ILE A 31 -20.70 2.07 11.79
CA ILE A 31 -20.08 2.02 13.11
C ILE A 31 -18.67 1.41 13.02
N LYS A 32 -17.87 1.63 14.05
CA LYS A 32 -16.47 1.20 14.14
C LYS A 32 -16.32 -0.32 14.01
N GLU A 33 -17.24 -1.08 14.58
CA GLU A 33 -17.21 -2.55 14.56
C GLU A 33 -17.34 -3.08 13.13
N LEU A 34 -18.23 -2.46 12.33
CA LEU A 34 -18.41 -2.80 10.92
C LEU A 34 -17.18 -2.41 10.08
N LEU A 35 -16.53 -1.29 10.38
CA LEU A 35 -15.26 -0.92 9.75
C LEU A 35 -14.19 -1.99 9.99
N ILE A 36 -14.01 -2.42 11.23
CA ILE A 36 -13.00 -3.45 11.58
C ILE A 36 -13.30 -4.77 10.86
N GLN A 37 -14.57 -5.19 10.83
CA GLN A 37 -14.98 -6.41 10.15
C GLN A 37 -14.78 -6.31 8.64
N GLU A 38 -15.16 -5.20 8.02
CA GLU A 38 -15.02 -5.00 6.58
C GLU A 38 -13.56 -4.93 6.17
N ILE A 39 -12.69 -4.24 6.92
CA ILE A 39 -11.24 -4.24 6.68
C ILE A 39 -10.68 -5.68 6.73
N LYS A 40 -10.99 -6.45 7.77
CA LYS A 40 -10.53 -7.85 7.90
C LYS A 40 -11.04 -8.73 6.76
N HIS A 41 -12.25 -8.48 6.26
CA HIS A 41 -12.83 -9.19 5.14
C HIS A 41 -12.16 -8.79 3.81
N SER A 42 -11.94 -7.50 3.56
CA SER A 42 -11.34 -6.98 2.34
C SER A 42 -9.86 -7.33 2.20
N VAL A 43 -9.09 -7.40 3.29
CA VAL A 43 -7.69 -7.88 3.24
C VAL A 43 -7.60 -9.29 2.64
N LYS A 44 -8.57 -10.17 2.91
CA LYS A 44 -8.60 -11.53 2.35
C LYS A 44 -8.88 -11.58 0.84
N LYS A 45 -9.37 -10.48 0.27
CA LYS A 45 -9.64 -10.34 -1.17
C LYS A 45 -8.43 -9.85 -1.95
N ILE A 46 -7.40 -9.34 -1.28
CA ILE A 46 -6.18 -8.89 -1.95
C ILE A 46 -5.47 -10.13 -2.50
N GLU A 47 -5.26 -10.14 -3.81
CA GLU A 47 -4.56 -11.23 -4.49
C GLU A 47 -3.13 -11.35 -3.98
N LYS A 48 -2.66 -12.59 -3.77
CA LYS A 48 -1.28 -12.86 -3.33
C LYS A 48 -0.26 -12.18 -4.25
N GLU A 49 -0.55 -12.12 -5.55
CA GLU A 49 0.32 -11.49 -6.53
C GLU A 49 0.50 -9.99 -6.27
N LYS A 50 -0.53 -9.27 -5.80
CA LYS A 50 -0.40 -7.86 -5.42
C LYS A 50 0.61 -7.64 -4.31
N PHE A 51 0.63 -8.52 -3.30
CA PHE A 51 1.65 -8.46 -2.24
C PHE A 51 3.06 -8.66 -2.81
N LEU A 52 3.25 -9.69 -3.64
CA LEU A 52 4.56 -10.00 -4.23
C LEU A 52 5.04 -8.87 -5.15
N ASN A 53 4.15 -8.33 -5.99
CA ASN A 53 4.46 -7.23 -6.89
C ASN A 53 4.81 -5.95 -6.11
N SER A 54 4.11 -5.67 -5.01
CA SER A 54 4.44 -4.51 -4.17
C SER A 54 5.87 -4.57 -3.63
N VAL A 55 6.34 -5.75 -3.22
CA VAL A 55 7.71 -5.94 -2.72
C VAL A 55 8.72 -5.89 -3.87
N ASN A 56 8.40 -6.47 -5.03
CA ASN A 56 9.29 -6.42 -6.19
C ASN A 56 9.50 -4.99 -6.72
N ASP A 57 8.48 -4.14 -6.63
CA ASP A 57 8.58 -2.74 -7.04
C ASP A 57 9.44 -1.89 -6.11
N PHE A 58 9.68 -2.33 -4.86
CA PHE A 58 10.57 -1.65 -3.93
C PHE A 58 11.98 -1.48 -4.51
N THR A 59 12.54 -2.54 -5.11
CA THR A 59 13.88 -2.51 -5.71
C THR A 59 13.95 -1.55 -6.89
N LYS A 60 12.88 -1.48 -7.70
CA LYS A 60 12.78 -0.52 -8.81
C LYS A 60 12.73 0.92 -8.29
N ARG A 61 11.92 1.18 -7.27
CA ARG A 61 11.78 2.49 -6.63
C ARG A 61 13.10 2.96 -6.01
N LEU A 62 13.80 2.09 -5.29
CA LEU A 62 15.14 2.38 -4.76
C LEU A 62 16.12 2.81 -5.85
N ARG A 63 16.09 2.14 -7.01
CA ARG A 63 16.94 2.50 -8.14
C ARG A 63 16.62 3.89 -8.66
N ILE A 64 15.34 4.22 -8.82
CA ILE A 64 14.89 5.55 -9.26
C ILE A 64 15.34 6.63 -8.28
N ILE A 65 15.17 6.43 -6.97
CA ILE A 65 15.60 7.39 -5.94
C ILE A 65 17.11 7.62 -6.01
N LYS A 66 17.89 6.56 -6.23
CA LYS A 66 19.34 6.68 -6.40
C LYS A 66 19.70 7.49 -7.65
N GLU A 67 19.05 7.22 -8.78
CA GLU A 67 19.30 7.89 -10.06
C GLU A 67 18.86 9.37 -10.05
N THR A 68 17.85 9.70 -9.26
CA THR A 68 17.31 11.06 -9.11
C THR A 68 17.93 11.84 -7.95
N GLY A 69 18.91 11.29 -7.24
CA GLY A 69 19.58 11.98 -6.13
C GLY A 69 18.70 12.18 -4.89
N GLY A 70 17.67 11.36 -4.70
CA GLY A 70 16.78 11.43 -3.53
C GLY A 70 15.42 12.07 -3.77
N GLU A 71 15.04 12.38 -5.02
CA GLU A 71 13.71 12.90 -5.33
C GLU A 71 12.61 11.85 -5.19
N TYR A 72 11.38 12.32 -5.03
CA TYR A 72 10.20 11.47 -4.91
C TYR A 72 9.92 10.66 -6.19
N VAL A 73 9.58 9.40 -6.01
CA VAL A 73 9.15 8.53 -7.12
C VAL A 73 7.68 8.81 -7.44
N ARG A 74 7.41 9.30 -8.65
CA ARG A 74 6.05 9.51 -9.18
C ARG A 74 5.42 8.21 -9.66
#